data_AF-A0A2A2IS22-F1
#
_entry.id   AF-A0A2A2IS22-F1
#
_cell.length_a   1.000
_cell.length_b   1.000
_cell.length_c   1.000
_cell.angle_alpha   90.00
_cell.angle_beta   90.00
_cell.angle_gamma   90.00
#
_symmetry.space_group_name_H-M   'P 1'
#
loop_
_entity.id
_entity.type
_entity.pdbx_description
1 polymer ?
#
loop_
_entity_poly.entity_id
_entity_poly.type
_entity_poly.pdbx_seq_one_letter_code
_entity_poly.pdbx_strand_id
1 'polypeptide(L)'
;MGRRVDTSWYETYQEGIALEQQSREQRFSDPEVAAQLGLKPKTWSRIKIAGRFLDGLTPAFDRASLHCGYAPLERLAKLGSIAPEVAQEVLHAVLSNQLKLHELEALVRNQAATTAENQAPRPLRATASKHALYQRMEDFFSASDLYAFDAYQGRALRRRSTLGAPGGYYVYNAKGKLTCVVLCIQPGAWRDPATAARELYEHALSQRAVAPHIWCVFERANVVLQRLAELSLHWGGSPYDPKGQWLYLAHFDDHGVLEVLFEQYFTQLIKQLRTGAGLIERAELYCSIEAADGQPSGELVALRPLLKLPKHPTKSRLFREVVQSRIKAVGEGANASPVERRGALEVDLDM
;
A
#
# COMPACT_ATOMS: atom_id res chain seq x y z
N MET A 1 -20.54 -15.78 46.10
CA MET A 1 -19.32 -14.98 45.89
C MET A 1 -19.04 -14.93 44.40
N GLY A 2 -19.21 -13.78 43.74
CA GLY A 2 -19.00 -13.67 42.29
C GLY A 2 -17.51 -13.78 41.94
N ARG A 3 -17.19 -14.50 40.85
CA ARG A 3 -15.83 -14.53 40.27
C ARG A 3 -15.39 -13.09 40.02
N ARG A 4 -14.29 -12.65 40.65
CA ARG A 4 -13.64 -11.38 40.30
C ARG A 4 -13.26 -11.43 38.83
N VAL A 5 -13.64 -10.40 38.09
CA VAL A 5 -13.33 -10.28 36.68
C VAL A 5 -11.84 -9.99 36.53
N ASP A 6 -11.16 -10.76 35.70
CA ASP A 6 -9.72 -10.60 35.45
C ASP A 6 -9.47 -9.44 34.47
N THR A 7 -9.12 -8.28 35.01
CA THR A 7 -8.81 -7.04 34.27
C THR A 7 -7.31 -6.86 34.00
N SER A 8 -6.48 -7.86 34.33
CA SER A 8 -5.01 -7.81 34.20
C SER A 8 -4.54 -7.51 32.78
N TRP A 9 -5.35 -7.84 31.77
CA TRP A 9 -5.03 -7.59 30.36
C TRP A 9 -4.81 -6.10 30.05
N TYR A 10 -5.50 -5.19 30.74
CA TYR A 10 -5.33 -3.75 30.52
C TYR A 10 -4.06 -3.22 31.20
N GLU A 11 -3.66 -3.82 32.32
CA GLU A 11 -2.36 -3.55 32.94
C GLU A 11 -1.23 -4.04 32.03
N THR A 12 -1.38 -5.24 31.46
CA THR A 12 -0.46 -5.76 30.45
C THR A 12 -0.39 -4.88 29.20
N TYR A 13 -1.51 -4.26 28.81
CA TYR A 13 -1.53 -3.25 27.74
C TYR A 13 -0.71 -2.01 28.11
N GLN A 14 -0.93 -1.43 29.29
CA GLN A 14 -0.20 -0.25 29.76
C GLN A 14 1.30 -0.54 29.92
N GLU A 15 1.66 -1.70 30.45
CA GLU A 15 3.04 -2.18 30.55
C GLU A 15 3.69 -2.35 29.17
N GLY A 16 2.98 -2.95 28.21
CA GLY A 16 3.50 -3.10 26.86
C GLY A 16 3.67 -1.77 26.10
N ILE A 17 2.77 -0.81 26.31
CA ILE A 17 2.95 0.55 25.78
C ILE A 17 4.13 1.26 26.44
N ALA A 18 4.33 1.08 27.76
CA ALA A 18 5.49 1.61 28.46
C ALA A 18 6.79 0.99 27.94
N LEU A 19 6.85 -0.32 27.73
CA LEU A 19 7.99 -1.02 27.13
C LEU A 19 8.29 -0.51 25.70
N GLU A 20 7.26 -0.27 24.89
CA GLU A 20 7.40 0.34 23.57
C GLU A 20 7.96 1.78 23.62
N GLN A 21 7.69 2.52 24.70
CA GLN A 21 8.08 3.92 24.87
C GLN A 21 9.43 4.12 25.60
N GLN A 22 9.85 3.17 26.44
CA GLN A 22 11.02 3.30 27.31
C GLN A 22 12.36 3.19 26.56
N SER A 23 12.35 2.60 25.36
CA SER A 23 13.56 2.37 24.57
C SER A 23 13.65 3.36 23.41
N ARG A 24 14.37 4.47 23.61
CA ARG A 24 14.57 5.52 22.58
C ARG A 24 15.50 5.10 21.44
N GLU A 25 16.27 4.03 21.61
CA GLU A 25 17.27 3.56 20.63
C GLU A 25 16.92 2.21 19.98
N GLN A 26 15.99 1.44 20.56
CA GLN A 26 15.54 0.15 20.01
C GLN A 26 14.04 -0.05 20.30
N ARG A 27 13.17 0.22 19.30
CA ARG A 27 11.74 -0.07 19.44
C ARG A 27 11.53 -1.57 19.43
N PHE A 28 11.03 -2.13 20.53
CA PHE A 28 10.62 -3.53 20.57
C PHE A 28 9.49 -3.78 19.55
N SER A 29 9.66 -4.78 18.72
CA SER A 29 8.62 -5.29 17.82
C SER A 29 7.52 -6.00 18.62
N ASP A 30 6.30 -6.10 18.06
CA ASP A 30 5.17 -6.77 18.72
C ASP A 30 5.49 -8.20 19.23
N PRO A 31 6.29 -9.04 18.52
CA PRO A 31 6.74 -10.33 19.06
C PRO A 31 7.69 -10.22 20.26
N GLU A 32 8.55 -9.20 20.31
CA GLU A 32 9.49 -8.98 21.40
C GLU A 32 8.80 -8.43 22.65
N VAL A 33 7.85 -7.50 22.47
CA VAL A 33 6.98 -7.03 23.55
C VAL A 33 6.15 -8.19 24.09
N ALA A 34 5.58 -9.02 23.20
CA ALA A 34 4.86 -10.21 23.62
C ALA A 34 5.76 -11.19 24.42
N ALA A 35 7.00 -11.40 23.99
CA ALA A 35 7.96 -12.25 24.68
C ALA A 35 8.33 -11.71 26.07
N GLN A 36 8.56 -10.40 26.20
CA GLN A 36 8.85 -9.75 27.48
C GLN A 36 7.68 -9.79 28.45
N LEU A 37 6.45 -9.69 27.94
CA LEU A 37 5.22 -9.81 28.73
C LEU A 37 4.82 -11.28 29.00
N GLY A 38 5.60 -12.27 28.54
CA GLY A 38 5.28 -13.69 28.70
C GLY A 38 4.04 -14.16 27.91
N LEU A 39 3.66 -13.42 26.87
CA LEU A 39 2.47 -13.65 26.06
C LEU A 39 2.78 -14.25 24.68
N LYS A 40 1.81 -14.95 24.11
CA LYS A 40 1.86 -15.30 22.67
C LYS A 40 1.63 -14.04 21.83
N PRO A 41 2.33 -13.85 20.69
CA PRO A 41 2.19 -12.64 19.86
C PRO A 41 0.75 -12.33 19.42
N LYS A 42 -0.04 -13.36 19.12
CA LYS A 42 -1.46 -13.22 18.76
C LYS A 42 -2.31 -12.67 19.92
N THR A 43 -1.94 -13.00 21.16
CA THR A 43 -2.61 -12.53 22.38
C THR A 43 -2.26 -11.06 22.63
N TRP A 44 -0.99 -10.69 22.50
CA TRP A 44 -0.53 -9.30 22.59
C TRP A 44 -1.20 -8.40 21.56
N SER A 45 -1.27 -8.82 20.29
CA SER A 45 -1.94 -8.06 19.23
C SER A 45 -3.40 -7.74 19.55
N ARG A 46 -4.14 -8.70 20.14
CA ARG A 46 -5.54 -8.50 20.57
C ARG A 46 -5.66 -7.52 21.74
N ILE A 47 -4.78 -7.66 22.73
CA ILE A 47 -4.69 -6.76 23.90
C ILE A 47 -4.38 -5.34 23.43
N LYS A 48 -3.41 -5.18 22.53
CA LYS A 48 -2.98 -3.89 21.97
C LYS A 48 -4.07 -3.18 21.16
N ILE A 49 -4.84 -3.91 20.34
CA ILE A 49 -5.97 -3.35 19.60
C ILE A 49 -7.08 -2.88 20.56
N ALA A 50 -7.44 -3.71 21.54
CA ALA A 50 -8.47 -3.38 22.52
C ALA A 50 -8.06 -2.18 23.41
N GLY A 51 -6.80 -2.13 23.85
CA GLY A 51 -6.29 -1.02 24.66
C GLY A 51 -6.22 0.30 23.89
N ARG A 52 -5.73 0.29 22.64
CA ARG A 52 -5.69 1.50 21.80
C ARG A 52 -7.07 2.07 21.51
N PHE A 53 -8.08 1.20 21.37
CA PHE A 53 -9.45 1.61 21.19
C PHE A 53 -9.99 2.33 22.44
N LEU A 54 -9.70 1.81 23.64
CA LEU A 54 -10.07 2.48 24.89
C LEU A 54 -9.37 3.83 25.07
N ASP A 55 -8.05 3.90 24.79
CA ASP A 55 -7.29 5.15 24.83
C ASP A 55 -7.83 6.19 23.83
N GLY A 56 -8.30 5.73 22.66
CA GLY A 56 -8.88 6.58 21.61
C GLY A 56 -10.27 7.13 21.95
N LEU A 57 -11.02 6.46 22.83
CA LEU A 57 -12.34 6.91 23.28
C LEU A 57 -12.26 7.88 24.46
N THR A 58 -11.27 7.74 25.33
CA THR A 58 -10.99 8.70 26.41
C THR A 58 -9.52 8.59 26.84
N PRO A 59 -8.69 9.63 26.65
CA PRO A 59 -7.34 9.62 27.20
C PRO A 59 -7.45 9.65 28.73
N ALA A 60 -7.02 8.56 29.39
CA ALA A 60 -7.21 8.25 30.81
C ALA A 60 -8.54 7.54 31.18
N PHE A 61 -8.83 6.41 30.53
CA PHE A 61 -9.92 5.51 30.92
C PHE A 61 -9.74 5.00 32.37
N ASP A 62 -10.75 5.19 33.22
CA ASP A 62 -10.71 4.78 34.64
C ASP A 62 -10.83 3.26 34.80
N ARG A 63 -9.86 2.67 35.52
CA ARG A 63 -9.75 1.24 35.80
C ARG A 63 -10.98 0.69 36.51
N ALA A 64 -11.62 1.49 37.38
CA ALA A 64 -12.80 1.08 38.12
C ALA A 64 -14.01 0.83 37.19
N SER A 65 -13.97 1.33 35.96
CA SER A 65 -15.02 1.17 34.95
C SER A 65 -14.88 -0.13 34.13
N LEU A 66 -13.72 -0.80 34.19
CA LEU A 66 -13.47 -2.05 33.46
C LEU A 66 -14.03 -3.26 34.21
N HIS A 67 -15.22 -3.71 33.81
CA HIS A 67 -15.90 -4.87 34.41
C HIS A 67 -15.77 -6.15 33.56
N CYS A 68 -14.79 -6.18 32.64
CA CYS A 68 -14.69 -7.18 31.57
C CYS A 68 -13.43 -8.07 31.65
N GLY A 69 -13.59 -9.40 31.48
CA GLY A 69 -12.51 -10.40 31.47
C GLY A 69 -11.93 -10.70 30.08
N TYR A 70 -11.28 -11.87 29.89
CA TYR A 70 -10.58 -12.25 28.65
C TYR A 70 -11.47 -12.48 27.40
N ALA A 71 -12.68 -13.05 27.57
CA ALA A 71 -13.63 -13.27 26.45
C ALA A 71 -14.13 -11.98 25.76
N PRO A 72 -14.24 -10.84 26.46
CA PRO A 72 -14.51 -9.51 25.90
C PRO A 72 -13.47 -8.91 24.93
N LEU A 73 -12.21 -9.38 24.87
CA LEU A 73 -11.19 -8.80 23.97
C LEU A 73 -11.58 -8.89 22.49
N GLU A 74 -12.17 -10.00 22.07
CA GLU A 74 -12.67 -10.16 20.69
C GLU A 74 -13.86 -9.23 20.40
N ARG A 75 -14.67 -8.91 21.43
CA ARG A 75 -15.81 -7.99 21.31
C ARG A 75 -15.37 -6.53 21.29
N LEU A 76 -14.37 -6.15 22.08
CA LEU A 76 -13.75 -4.82 22.06
C LEU A 76 -13.00 -4.58 20.75
N ALA A 77 -12.26 -5.59 20.25
CA ALA A 77 -11.64 -5.53 18.93
C ALA A 77 -12.68 -5.37 17.81
N LYS A 78 -13.87 -5.98 17.97
CA LYS A 78 -14.97 -5.86 17.01
C LYS A 78 -15.72 -4.52 17.12
N LEU A 79 -15.88 -3.96 18.32
CA LEU A 79 -16.37 -2.59 18.52
C LEU A 79 -15.50 -1.56 17.80
N GLY A 80 -14.18 -1.74 17.83
CA GLY A 80 -13.23 -0.91 17.06
C GLY A 80 -13.40 -0.98 15.53
N SER A 81 -14.27 -1.88 15.01
CA SER A 81 -14.63 -1.96 13.59
C SER A 81 -15.98 -1.33 13.24
N ILE A 82 -16.68 -0.73 14.23
CA ILE A 82 -17.98 -0.04 14.08
C ILE A 82 -17.74 1.48 14.04
N ALA A 83 -18.70 2.25 13.51
CA ALA A 83 -18.67 3.72 13.53
C ALA A 83 -18.51 4.25 14.98
N PRO A 84 -17.68 5.29 15.22
CA PRO A 84 -17.32 5.72 16.58
C PRO A 84 -18.50 6.09 17.47
N GLU A 85 -19.52 6.73 16.90
CA GLU A 85 -20.75 7.18 17.59
C GLU A 85 -21.53 6.01 18.17
N VAL A 86 -21.75 4.97 17.36
CA VAL A 86 -22.45 3.73 17.76
C VAL A 86 -21.58 2.90 18.70
N ALA A 87 -20.27 2.85 18.44
CA ALA A 87 -19.33 2.14 19.29
C ALA A 87 -19.33 2.73 20.71
N GLN A 88 -19.51 4.05 20.84
CA GLN A 88 -19.62 4.76 22.11
C GLN A 88 -20.96 4.49 22.83
N GLU A 89 -22.08 4.45 22.10
CA GLU A 89 -23.41 4.10 22.65
C GLU A 89 -23.47 2.68 23.22
N VAL A 90 -22.83 1.72 22.54
CA VAL A 90 -22.89 0.29 22.89
C VAL A 90 -21.73 -0.14 23.81
N LEU A 91 -20.75 0.73 24.04
CA LEU A 91 -19.54 0.47 24.84
C LEU A 91 -19.88 -0.01 26.25
N HIS A 92 -20.79 0.67 26.95
CA HIS A 92 -21.18 0.33 28.31
C HIS A 92 -21.85 -1.05 28.39
N ALA A 93 -22.67 -1.41 27.40
CA ALA A 93 -23.31 -2.72 27.32
C ALA A 93 -22.32 -3.87 27.05
N VAL A 94 -21.24 -3.60 26.30
CA VAL A 94 -20.17 -4.58 26.05
C VAL A 94 -19.24 -4.72 27.26
N LEU A 95 -18.89 -3.60 27.91
CA LEU A 95 -18.04 -3.60 29.12
C LEU A 95 -18.73 -4.28 30.31
N SER A 96 -20.06 -4.20 30.41
CA SER A 96 -20.88 -4.90 31.40
C SER A 96 -21.27 -6.34 31.00
N ASN A 97 -20.76 -6.84 29.86
CA ASN A 97 -21.04 -8.18 29.31
C ASN A 97 -22.53 -8.47 29.06
N GLN A 98 -23.33 -7.42 28.86
CA GLN A 98 -24.76 -7.53 28.55
C GLN A 98 -25.02 -7.80 27.06
N LEU A 99 -24.01 -7.56 26.20
CA LEU A 99 -24.11 -7.78 24.75
C LEU A 99 -23.16 -8.91 24.29
N LYS A 100 -23.73 -9.90 23.60
CA LYS A 100 -23.01 -11.08 23.10
C LYS A 100 -22.40 -10.82 21.73
N LEU A 101 -21.37 -11.61 21.36
CA LEU A 101 -20.61 -11.41 20.12
C LEU A 101 -21.50 -11.46 18.86
N HIS A 102 -22.45 -12.40 18.78
CA HIS A 102 -23.33 -12.54 17.61
C HIS A 102 -24.33 -11.37 17.47
N GLU A 103 -24.73 -10.74 18.58
CA GLU A 103 -25.60 -9.55 18.60
C GLU A 103 -24.81 -8.34 18.08
N LEU A 104 -23.53 -8.25 18.45
CA LEU A 104 -22.61 -7.23 17.95
C LEU A 104 -22.34 -7.41 16.43
N GLU A 105 -22.19 -8.65 15.97
CA GLU A 105 -22.07 -8.98 14.55
C GLU A 105 -23.35 -8.71 13.75
N ALA A 106 -24.52 -8.84 14.38
CA ALA A 106 -25.80 -8.49 13.77
C ALA A 106 -25.96 -6.96 13.67
N LEU A 107 -25.56 -6.20 14.70
CA LEU A 107 -25.54 -4.73 14.65
C LEU A 107 -24.63 -4.19 13.54
N VAL A 108 -23.43 -4.78 13.38
CA VAL A 108 -22.51 -4.47 12.27
C VAL A 108 -23.17 -4.71 10.91
N ARG A 109 -23.88 -5.84 10.76
CA ARG A 109 -24.55 -6.21 9.49
C ARG A 109 -25.77 -5.34 9.20
N ASN A 110 -26.56 -5.01 10.21
CA ASN A 110 -27.76 -4.20 10.05
C ASN A 110 -27.42 -2.74 9.72
N GLN A 111 -26.35 -2.18 10.30
CA GLN A 111 -25.88 -0.85 9.92
C GLN A 111 -25.36 -0.79 8.48
N ALA A 112 -24.69 -1.85 8.01
CA ALA A 112 -24.31 -1.95 6.61
C ALA A 112 -25.53 -1.99 5.67
N ALA A 113 -26.69 -2.48 6.13
CA ALA A 113 -27.93 -2.54 5.36
C ALA A 113 -28.72 -1.21 5.39
N THR A 114 -28.89 -0.56 6.55
CA THR A 114 -29.64 0.71 6.64
C THR A 114 -28.91 1.92 6.04
N THR A 115 -27.58 1.86 5.89
CA THR A 115 -26.81 2.95 5.26
C THR A 115 -26.90 2.91 3.73
N ALA A 116 -27.41 1.82 3.14
CA ALA A 116 -27.54 1.66 1.70
C ALA A 116 -28.75 2.40 1.07
N GLU A 117 -29.77 2.76 1.87
CA GLU A 117 -31.02 3.34 1.35
C GLU A 117 -31.12 4.88 1.42
N ASN A 118 -30.21 5.58 2.12
CA ASN A 118 -30.46 7.00 2.47
C ASN A 118 -29.29 8.00 2.31
N GLN A 119 -28.20 7.71 1.59
CA GLN A 119 -27.14 8.73 1.38
C GLN A 119 -26.63 8.85 -0.06
N ALA A 120 -26.69 10.09 -0.56
CA ALA A 120 -25.95 10.61 -1.70
C ALA A 120 -24.42 10.40 -1.52
N PRO A 121 -23.63 10.38 -2.60
CA PRO A 121 -22.35 9.68 -2.62
C PRO A 121 -21.29 10.39 -1.78
N ARG A 122 -20.92 9.78 -0.65
CA ARG A 122 -19.66 10.04 0.06
C ARG A 122 -18.84 8.75 0.08
N PRO A 123 -17.50 8.86 0.05
CA PRO A 123 -16.63 7.81 -0.45
C PRO A 123 -16.61 6.62 0.51
N LEU A 124 -17.18 5.52 0.04
CA LEU A 124 -17.09 4.21 0.66
C LEU A 124 -15.60 3.86 0.84
N ARG A 125 -15.18 3.56 2.06
CA ARG A 125 -14.04 2.66 2.29
C ARG A 125 -14.42 1.33 1.65
N ALA A 126 -14.11 1.20 0.37
CA ALA A 126 -14.32 -0.01 -0.39
C ALA A 126 -13.64 -1.15 0.36
N THR A 127 -14.43 -2.09 0.86
CA THR A 127 -14.06 -3.50 0.79
C THR A 127 -13.90 -3.80 -0.69
N ALA A 128 -12.75 -3.43 -1.23
CA ALA A 128 -12.36 -3.71 -2.60
C ALA A 128 -12.59 -5.20 -2.83
N SER A 129 -13.47 -5.54 -3.78
CA SER A 129 -13.57 -6.92 -4.21
C SER A 129 -12.16 -7.35 -4.59
N LYS A 130 -11.78 -8.61 -4.30
CA LYS A 130 -10.48 -9.18 -4.67
C LYS A 130 -10.20 -9.11 -6.19
N HIS A 131 -11.16 -8.63 -6.99
CA HIS A 131 -11.07 -8.45 -8.42
C HIS A 131 -11.26 -7.01 -8.91
N ALA A 132 -11.51 -6.04 -8.01
CA ALA A 132 -11.79 -4.64 -8.39
C ALA A 132 -10.65 -4.04 -9.22
N LEU A 133 -9.39 -4.26 -8.82
CA LEU A 133 -8.23 -3.78 -9.59
C LEU A 133 -8.09 -4.44 -10.97
N TYR A 134 -8.36 -5.75 -11.08
CA TYR A 134 -8.28 -6.45 -12.38
C TYR A 134 -9.38 -5.96 -13.32
N GLN A 135 -10.58 -5.74 -12.80
CA GLN A 135 -11.69 -5.21 -13.57
C GLN A 135 -11.39 -3.79 -14.06
N ARG A 136 -10.93 -2.89 -13.18
CA ARG A 136 -10.51 -1.53 -13.57
C ARG A 136 -9.42 -1.53 -14.65
N MET A 137 -8.47 -2.47 -14.57
CA MET A 137 -7.44 -2.63 -15.60
C MET A 137 -8.02 -3.11 -16.93
N GLU A 138 -8.94 -4.07 -16.91
CA GLU A 138 -9.61 -4.59 -18.11
C GLU A 138 -10.48 -3.50 -18.78
N ASP A 139 -11.18 -2.69 -17.98
CA ASP A 139 -11.92 -1.52 -18.45
C ASP A 139 -10.96 -0.49 -19.07
N PHE A 140 -9.84 -0.18 -18.40
CA PHE A 140 -8.81 0.73 -18.92
C PHE A 140 -8.18 0.24 -20.22
N PHE A 141 -7.88 -1.06 -20.34
CA PHE A 141 -7.35 -1.62 -21.57
C PHE A 141 -8.33 -1.47 -22.74
N SER A 142 -9.62 -1.62 -22.46
CA SER A 142 -10.68 -1.50 -23.46
C SER A 142 -10.90 -0.05 -23.90
N ALA A 143 -10.75 0.92 -22.99
CA ALA A 143 -10.94 2.34 -23.29
C ALA A 143 -9.70 3.02 -23.92
N SER A 144 -8.48 2.56 -23.59
CA SER A 144 -7.24 3.27 -23.93
C SER A 144 -6.55 2.80 -25.21
N ASP A 145 -7.07 1.76 -25.89
CA ASP A 145 -6.41 1.07 -27.02
C ASP A 145 -4.93 0.73 -26.76
N LEU A 146 -4.54 0.61 -25.48
CA LEU A 146 -3.19 0.33 -25.02
C LEU A 146 -2.11 1.36 -25.43
N TYR A 147 -2.48 2.61 -25.77
CA TYR A 147 -1.52 3.68 -26.08
C TYR A 147 -0.55 3.96 -24.92
N ALA A 148 -1.05 3.88 -23.68
CA ALA A 148 -0.24 4.04 -22.47
C ALA A 148 0.91 3.03 -22.37
N PHE A 149 0.80 1.87 -23.02
CA PHE A 149 1.77 0.78 -22.97
C PHE A 149 2.63 0.67 -24.24
N ASP A 150 2.52 1.62 -25.17
CA ASP A 150 3.18 1.55 -26.49
C ASP A 150 2.78 0.28 -27.28
N ALA A 151 1.52 -0.14 -27.11
CA ALA A 151 1.00 -1.40 -27.63
C ALA A 151 -0.31 -1.21 -28.39
N TYR A 152 -0.42 -0.11 -29.16
CA TYR A 152 -1.60 0.17 -29.99
C TYR A 152 -1.99 -1.03 -30.88
N GLN A 153 -3.29 -1.32 -30.96
CA GLN A 153 -3.88 -2.52 -31.59
C GLN A 153 -3.26 -3.84 -31.09
N GLY A 154 -2.69 -3.79 -29.90
CA GLY A 154 -2.10 -4.92 -29.22
C GLY A 154 -3.13 -5.75 -28.48
N ARG A 155 -2.63 -6.54 -27.54
CA ARG A 155 -3.47 -7.33 -26.64
C ARG A 155 -2.87 -7.42 -25.25
N ALA A 156 -3.72 -7.36 -24.24
CA ALA A 156 -3.38 -7.68 -22.87
C ALA A 156 -3.82 -9.12 -22.56
N LEU A 157 -2.89 -9.95 -22.09
CA LEU A 157 -3.16 -11.34 -21.69
C LEU A 157 -3.03 -11.46 -20.18
N ARG A 158 -4.07 -11.98 -19.53
CA ARG A 158 -4.10 -12.11 -18.07
C ARG A 158 -3.03 -13.09 -17.58
N ARG A 159 -2.25 -12.63 -16.61
CA ARG A 159 -1.23 -13.37 -15.90
C ARG A 159 -1.75 -13.74 -14.51
N ARG A 160 -1.78 -15.04 -14.20
CA ARG A 160 -2.13 -15.53 -12.87
C ARG A 160 -1.01 -15.18 -11.86
N SER A 161 -1.39 -14.93 -10.62
CA SER A 161 -0.44 -14.84 -9.52
C SER A 161 0.28 -16.18 -9.35
N THR A 162 1.59 -16.12 -9.10
CA THR A 162 2.41 -17.31 -8.78
C THR A 162 3.01 -17.14 -7.38
N LEU A 163 3.72 -18.15 -6.88
CA LEU A 163 4.40 -18.11 -5.58
C LEU A 163 5.25 -16.82 -5.47
N GLY A 164 4.84 -15.92 -4.58
CA GLY A 164 5.53 -14.64 -4.31
C GLY A 164 5.38 -13.55 -5.38
N ALA A 165 4.62 -13.78 -6.45
CA ALA A 165 4.47 -12.81 -7.53
C ALA A 165 3.03 -12.29 -7.62
N PRO A 166 2.83 -10.95 -7.66
CA PRO A 166 1.52 -10.38 -7.98
C PRO A 166 1.03 -10.92 -9.32
N GLY A 167 -0.29 -11.15 -9.46
CA GLY A 167 -0.86 -11.37 -10.79
C GLY A 167 -0.89 -10.07 -11.60
N GLY A 168 -1.37 -10.14 -12.83
CA GLY A 168 -1.51 -8.95 -13.67
C GLY A 168 -1.67 -9.30 -15.14
N TYR A 169 -0.87 -8.70 -16.04
CA TYR A 169 -1.04 -8.85 -17.48
C TYR A 169 0.30 -8.83 -18.24
N TYR A 170 0.36 -9.56 -19.36
CA TYR A 170 1.37 -9.41 -20.40
C TYR A 170 0.77 -8.57 -21.53
N VAL A 171 1.45 -7.49 -21.94
CA VAL A 171 0.94 -6.59 -22.99
C VAL A 171 1.79 -6.71 -24.25
N TYR A 172 1.18 -7.18 -25.32
CA TYR A 172 1.83 -7.35 -26.63
C TYR A 172 1.36 -6.27 -27.58
N ASN A 173 2.25 -5.73 -28.41
CA ASN A 173 1.86 -4.84 -29.51
C ASN A 173 1.25 -5.62 -30.69
N ALA A 174 0.74 -4.90 -31.70
CA ALA A 174 0.17 -5.49 -32.92
C ALA A 174 1.12 -6.44 -33.68
N LYS A 175 2.44 -6.31 -33.49
CA LYS A 175 3.45 -7.19 -34.09
C LYS A 175 3.71 -8.47 -33.27
N GLY A 176 2.97 -8.67 -32.18
CA GLY A 176 3.15 -9.81 -31.27
C GLY A 176 4.38 -9.71 -30.37
N LYS A 177 5.06 -8.55 -30.29
CA LYS A 177 6.20 -8.34 -29.39
C LYS A 177 5.70 -7.94 -28.00
N LEU A 178 6.23 -8.57 -26.95
CA LEU A 178 5.95 -8.19 -25.57
C LEU A 178 6.56 -6.80 -25.29
N THR A 179 5.70 -5.85 -24.92
CA THR A 179 6.07 -4.45 -24.65
C THR A 179 6.25 -4.22 -23.15
N CYS A 180 5.34 -4.76 -22.35
CA CYS A 180 5.44 -4.65 -20.91
C CYS A 180 4.79 -5.80 -20.14
N VAL A 181 5.19 -5.93 -18.88
CA VAL A 181 4.50 -6.72 -17.86
C VAL A 181 3.83 -5.76 -16.90
N VAL A 182 2.53 -5.94 -16.68
CA VAL A 182 1.75 -5.23 -15.68
C VAL A 182 1.60 -6.12 -14.45
N LEU A 183 1.96 -5.61 -13.29
CA LEU A 183 1.82 -6.21 -11.98
C LEU A 183 0.72 -5.47 -11.23
N CYS A 184 -0.40 -6.14 -10.97
CA CYS A 184 -1.54 -5.57 -10.26
C CYS A 184 -1.33 -5.77 -8.75
N ILE A 185 -1.01 -4.68 -8.06
CA ILE A 185 -0.65 -4.67 -6.64
C ILE A 185 -1.90 -4.38 -5.82
N GLN A 186 -2.42 -5.42 -5.18
CA GLN A 186 -3.58 -5.30 -4.30
C GLN A 186 -3.16 -4.80 -2.92
N PRO A 187 -3.91 -3.89 -2.30
CA PRO A 187 -3.71 -3.55 -0.90
C PRO A 187 -4.11 -4.76 -0.05
N GLY A 188 -3.13 -5.43 0.56
CA GLY A 188 -3.39 -6.59 1.41
C GLY A 188 -2.31 -6.75 2.46
N ALA A 189 -2.69 -6.62 3.74
CA ALA A 189 -1.97 -7.02 4.95
C ALA A 189 -0.43 -6.94 4.94
N TRP A 190 0.15 -5.94 4.25
CA TRP A 190 1.58 -5.65 4.33
C TRP A 190 1.87 -5.26 5.77
N ARG A 191 2.54 -6.14 6.52
CA ARG A 191 2.89 -5.86 7.92
C ARG A 191 3.92 -4.75 8.01
N ASP A 192 4.81 -4.67 7.01
CA ASP A 192 5.84 -3.66 6.88
C ASP A 192 5.89 -3.11 5.44
N PRO A 193 5.56 -1.82 5.23
CA PRO A 193 5.67 -1.16 3.93
C PRO A 193 7.09 -1.14 3.34
N ALA A 194 8.13 -1.12 4.18
CA ALA A 194 9.52 -1.08 3.72
C ALA A 194 9.91 -2.39 3.04
N THR A 195 9.70 -3.52 3.72
CA THR A 195 9.91 -4.86 3.18
C THR A 195 9.06 -5.09 1.92
N ALA A 196 7.78 -4.69 1.95
CA ALA A 196 6.89 -4.83 0.79
C ALA A 196 7.40 -4.08 -0.44
N ALA A 197 7.83 -2.82 -0.28
CA ALA A 197 8.37 -2.03 -1.38
C ALA A 197 9.65 -2.65 -1.95
N ARG A 198 10.55 -3.15 -1.08
CA ARG A 198 11.76 -3.85 -1.48
C ARG A 198 11.45 -5.13 -2.26
N GLU A 199 10.59 -5.99 -1.74
CA GLU A 199 10.21 -7.25 -2.40
C GLU A 199 9.56 -7.00 -3.76
N LEU A 200 8.70 -5.98 -3.86
CA LEU A 200 8.10 -5.58 -5.13
C LEU A 200 9.14 -5.06 -6.12
N TYR A 201 10.11 -4.26 -5.68
CA TYR A 201 11.21 -3.79 -6.53
C TYR A 201 12.04 -4.96 -7.06
N GLU A 202 12.44 -5.87 -6.18
CA GLU A 202 13.19 -7.08 -6.52
C GLU A 202 12.44 -7.94 -7.53
N HIS A 203 11.14 -8.11 -7.30
CA HIS A 203 10.27 -8.83 -8.21
C HIS A 203 10.20 -8.14 -9.59
N ALA A 204 9.93 -6.83 -9.63
CA ALA A 204 9.88 -6.06 -10.87
C ALA A 204 11.20 -6.14 -11.64
N LEU A 205 12.33 -6.03 -10.93
CA LEU A 205 13.64 -6.15 -11.54
C LEU A 205 13.88 -7.55 -12.13
N SER A 206 13.44 -8.62 -11.47
CA SER A 206 13.54 -9.99 -11.99
C SER A 206 12.77 -10.17 -13.32
N GLN A 207 11.68 -9.42 -13.50
CA GLN A 207 10.86 -9.45 -14.72
C GLN A 207 11.47 -8.65 -15.88
N ARG A 208 12.52 -7.85 -15.64
CA ARG A 208 13.16 -7.03 -16.67
C ARG A 208 13.78 -7.86 -17.81
N ALA A 209 14.16 -9.10 -17.54
CA ALA A 209 14.61 -10.03 -18.57
C ALA A 209 13.47 -10.47 -19.51
N VAL A 210 12.22 -10.38 -19.06
CA VAL A 210 11.03 -10.81 -19.80
C VAL A 210 10.49 -9.69 -20.67
N ALA A 211 10.41 -8.46 -20.15
CA ALA A 211 9.90 -7.31 -20.89
C ALA A 211 10.73 -6.04 -20.62
N PRO A 212 10.82 -5.12 -21.60
CA PRO A 212 11.61 -3.90 -21.45
C PRO A 212 11.00 -2.92 -20.44
N HIS A 213 9.68 -2.98 -20.23
CA HIS A 213 8.97 -2.13 -19.28
C HIS A 213 8.15 -2.96 -18.31
N ILE A 214 8.22 -2.59 -17.03
CA ILE A 214 7.48 -3.22 -15.93
C ILE A 214 6.59 -2.16 -15.30
N TRP A 215 5.31 -2.46 -15.19
CA TRP A 215 4.31 -1.57 -14.62
C TRP A 215 3.83 -2.13 -13.29
N CYS A 216 4.03 -1.40 -12.21
CA CYS A 216 3.40 -1.71 -10.92
C CYS A 216 2.18 -0.82 -10.78
N VAL A 217 0.99 -1.41 -10.91
CA VAL A 217 -0.28 -0.69 -10.82
C VAL A 217 -0.94 -1.01 -9.49
N PHE A 218 -1.14 0.01 -8.67
CA PHE A 218 -1.80 -0.09 -7.39
C PHE A 218 -3.28 0.29 -7.52
N GLU A 219 -4.11 -0.25 -6.63
CA GLU A 219 -5.52 0.16 -6.58
C GLU A 219 -5.70 1.65 -6.23
N ARG A 220 -4.81 2.18 -5.40
CA ARG A 220 -4.79 3.58 -4.93
C ARG A 220 -3.39 3.94 -4.46
N ALA A 221 -3.11 5.25 -4.41
CA ALA A 221 -1.90 5.77 -3.80
C ALA A 221 -1.74 5.26 -2.35
N ASN A 222 -0.54 4.82 -2.00
CA ASN A 222 -0.21 4.32 -0.66
C ASN A 222 1.30 4.42 -0.39
N VAL A 223 1.69 4.14 0.86
CA VAL A 223 3.09 4.25 1.31
C VAL A 223 4.03 3.28 0.58
N VAL A 224 3.56 2.09 0.19
CA VAL A 224 4.39 1.12 -0.55
C VAL A 224 4.73 1.66 -1.94
N LEU A 225 3.76 2.27 -2.63
CA LEU A 225 3.97 2.94 -3.91
C LEU A 225 5.01 4.08 -3.78
N GLN A 226 4.88 4.93 -2.74
CA GLN A 226 5.80 6.05 -2.52
C GLN A 226 7.22 5.58 -2.21
N ARG A 227 7.37 4.58 -1.33
CA ARG A 227 8.67 3.94 -1.04
C ARG A 227 9.26 3.27 -2.29
N LEU A 228 8.45 2.61 -3.10
CA LEU A 228 8.90 1.99 -4.35
C LEU A 228 9.39 3.05 -5.36
N ALA A 229 8.74 4.21 -5.41
CA ALA A 229 9.22 5.35 -6.21
C ALA A 229 10.59 5.83 -5.71
N GLU A 230 10.76 6.03 -4.41
CA GLU A 230 12.05 6.41 -3.82
C GLU A 230 13.15 5.36 -4.08
N LEU A 231 12.85 4.07 -3.89
CA LEU A 231 13.78 2.98 -4.24
C LEU A 231 14.21 3.04 -5.71
N SER A 232 13.28 3.35 -6.63
CA SER A 232 13.61 3.44 -8.06
C SER A 232 14.53 4.61 -8.44
N LEU A 233 14.65 5.62 -7.57
CA LEU A 233 15.67 6.68 -7.70
C LEU A 233 17.04 6.20 -7.22
N HIS A 234 17.07 5.41 -6.14
CA HIS A 234 18.32 4.90 -5.56
C HIS A 234 18.89 3.69 -6.30
N TRP A 235 18.04 2.77 -6.75
CA TRP A 235 18.46 1.49 -7.34
C TRP A 235 18.24 1.40 -8.85
N GLY A 236 17.52 2.37 -9.44
CA GLY A 236 17.24 2.46 -10.87
C GLY A 236 15.81 2.14 -11.26
N GLY A 237 15.47 2.41 -12.52
CA GLY A 237 14.14 2.20 -13.10
C GLY A 237 13.25 3.41 -13.21
N SER A 238 13.52 4.47 -12.44
CA SER A 238 12.83 5.76 -12.56
C SER A 238 13.12 6.48 -13.89
N PRO A 239 12.37 7.54 -14.24
CA PRO A 239 12.68 8.42 -15.37
C PRO A 239 14.09 9.05 -15.35
N TYR A 240 14.77 9.02 -14.20
CA TYR A 240 16.11 9.56 -13.99
C TYR A 240 17.21 8.49 -14.01
N ASP A 241 16.88 7.23 -14.26
CA ASP A 241 17.88 6.17 -14.44
C ASP A 241 18.75 6.46 -15.69
N PRO A 242 20.09 6.55 -15.55
CA PRO A 242 20.99 6.72 -16.69
C PRO A 242 20.90 5.58 -17.72
N LYS A 243 20.47 4.39 -17.30
CA LYS A 243 20.26 3.22 -18.18
C LYS A 243 18.88 3.20 -18.83
N GLY A 244 18.10 4.26 -18.66
CA GLY A 244 16.76 4.40 -19.19
C GLY A 244 15.68 3.89 -18.24
N GLN A 245 14.50 4.50 -18.35
CA GLN A 245 13.33 4.15 -17.57
C GLN A 245 12.79 2.77 -17.98
N TRP A 246 12.67 1.88 -16.99
CA TRP A 246 12.08 0.56 -17.17
C TRP A 246 10.94 0.29 -16.19
N LEU A 247 10.86 1.00 -15.07
CA LEU A 247 9.82 0.84 -14.08
C LEU A 247 8.80 1.98 -14.19
N TYR A 248 7.54 1.61 -14.34
CA TYR A 248 6.40 2.51 -14.35
C TYR A 248 5.56 2.23 -13.11
N LEU A 249 5.27 3.29 -12.36
CA LEU A 249 4.50 3.21 -11.13
C LEU A 249 3.20 3.96 -11.35
N ALA A 250 2.08 3.30 -11.11
CA ALA A 250 0.77 3.87 -11.37
C ALA A 250 -0.24 3.48 -10.29
N HIS A 251 -1.30 4.27 -10.15
CA HIS A 251 -2.46 3.91 -9.36
C HIS A 251 -3.73 4.48 -9.99
N PHE A 252 -4.87 3.95 -9.59
CA PHE A 252 -6.14 4.61 -9.88
C PHE A 252 -6.39 5.72 -8.86
N ASP A 253 -6.92 6.84 -9.32
CA ASP A 253 -7.48 7.89 -8.46
C ASP A 253 -8.91 7.51 -7.98
N ASP A 254 -9.56 8.44 -7.29
CA ASP A 254 -10.93 8.25 -6.81
C ASP A 254 -11.97 8.28 -7.94
N HIS A 255 -11.62 8.84 -9.11
CA HIS A 255 -12.47 8.91 -10.30
C HIS A 255 -12.32 7.68 -11.22
N GLY A 256 -11.34 6.81 -10.96
CA GLY A 256 -11.05 5.63 -11.78
C GLY A 256 -10.10 5.90 -12.94
N VAL A 257 -9.43 7.06 -12.95
CA VAL A 257 -8.38 7.45 -13.90
C VAL A 257 -7.06 6.83 -13.48
N LEU A 258 -6.28 6.31 -14.44
CA LEU A 258 -4.96 5.73 -14.16
C LEU A 258 -3.89 6.83 -14.12
N GLU A 259 -3.48 7.21 -12.91
CA GLU A 259 -2.36 8.14 -12.70
C GLU A 259 -1.02 7.42 -12.75
N VAL A 260 -0.05 8.01 -13.47
CA VAL A 260 1.31 7.46 -13.62
C VAL A 260 2.33 8.41 -13.01
N LEU A 261 3.08 7.91 -12.03
CA LEU A 261 4.19 8.65 -11.42
C LEU A 261 5.32 8.78 -12.44
N PHE A 262 5.47 9.96 -13.03
CA PHE A 262 6.41 10.23 -14.12
C PHE A 262 7.35 11.40 -13.81
N GLU A 263 7.92 12.02 -14.83
CA GLU A 263 9.00 13.00 -14.69
C GLU A 263 8.71 14.13 -13.69
N GLN A 264 7.54 14.75 -13.75
CA GLN A 264 7.18 15.82 -12.81
C GLN A 264 7.14 15.35 -11.36
N TYR A 265 6.52 14.19 -11.10
CA TYR A 265 6.47 13.59 -9.77
C TYR A 265 7.89 13.30 -9.24
N PHE A 266 8.73 12.66 -10.06
CA PHE A 266 10.10 12.33 -9.66
C PHE A 266 10.98 13.58 -9.45
N THR A 267 10.74 14.66 -10.20
CA THR A 267 11.39 15.96 -9.96
C THR A 267 11.04 16.53 -8.58
N GLN A 268 9.78 16.43 -8.17
CA GLN A 268 9.34 16.86 -6.84
C GLN A 268 9.92 15.94 -5.75
N LEU A 269 9.89 14.62 -5.97
CA LEU A 269 10.44 13.65 -5.03
C LEU A 269 11.95 13.88 -4.81
N ILE A 270 12.74 14.11 -5.87
CA ILE A 270 14.18 14.42 -5.73
C ILE A 270 14.40 15.70 -4.90
N LYS A 271 13.52 16.72 -5.03
CA LYS A 271 13.60 17.93 -4.21
C LYS A 271 13.31 17.62 -2.73
N GLN A 272 12.29 16.80 -2.45
CA GLN A 272 11.94 16.37 -1.08
C GLN A 272 13.05 15.55 -0.42
N LEU A 273 13.69 14.65 -1.17
CA LEU A 273 14.81 13.84 -0.67
C LEU A 273 16.00 14.70 -0.23
N ARG A 274 16.24 15.83 -0.90
CA ARG A 274 17.32 16.75 -0.54
C ARG A 274 17.06 17.54 0.71
N THR A 275 15.79 17.82 1.00
CA THR A 275 15.38 18.47 2.24
C THR A 275 15.26 17.49 3.40
N GLY A 276 15.66 16.22 3.20
CA GLY A 276 15.60 15.18 4.23
C GLY A 276 14.20 14.58 4.44
N ALA A 277 13.24 14.87 3.56
CA ALA A 277 11.86 14.38 3.67
C ALA A 277 11.65 13.03 2.95
N GLY A 278 12.68 12.19 2.93
CA GLY A 278 12.60 10.84 2.35
C GLY A 278 11.89 9.86 3.28
N LEU A 279 11.28 8.83 2.69
CA LEU A 279 10.66 7.73 3.42
C LEU A 279 11.66 6.62 3.73
N ILE A 280 12.81 6.58 3.05
CA ILE A 280 13.82 5.55 3.22
C ILE A 280 15.00 6.13 3.98
N GLU A 281 15.25 5.58 5.15
CA GLU A 281 16.42 5.94 5.93
C GLU A 281 17.68 5.40 5.28
N ARG A 282 18.79 6.12 5.44
CA ARG A 282 20.08 5.68 4.87
C ARG A 282 20.43 4.27 5.34
N ALA A 283 20.16 3.91 6.59
CA ALA A 283 20.43 2.57 7.12
C ALA A 283 19.69 1.46 6.34
N GLU A 284 18.51 1.73 5.78
CA GLU A 284 17.73 0.75 5.01
C GLU A 284 18.34 0.43 3.63
N LEU A 285 19.28 1.24 3.15
CA LEU A 285 19.96 1.05 1.85
C LEU A 285 21.29 0.27 1.98
N TYR A 286 21.74 0.00 3.20
CA TYR A 286 23.02 -0.62 3.50
C TYR A 286 22.82 -1.86 4.38
N CYS A 287 23.78 -2.76 4.33
CA CYS A 287 23.93 -3.88 5.24
C CYS A 287 25.12 -3.58 6.17
N SER A 288 24.94 -3.76 7.47
CA SER A 288 26.05 -3.89 8.40
C SER A 288 26.67 -5.26 8.22
N ILE A 289 27.97 -5.31 7.95
CA ILE A 289 28.70 -6.57 7.99
C ILE A 289 29.03 -6.84 9.46
N GLU A 290 28.69 -8.03 9.95
CA GLU A 290 29.20 -8.52 11.23
C GLU A 290 30.32 -9.52 10.90
N ALA A 291 31.49 -9.33 11.52
CA ALA A 291 32.55 -10.31 11.38
C ALA A 291 32.16 -11.57 12.16
N ALA A 292 32.42 -12.75 11.59
CA ALA A 292 32.02 -14.03 12.18
C ALA A 292 32.72 -14.32 13.53
N ASP A 293 33.77 -13.58 13.86
CA ASP A 293 34.51 -13.60 15.12
C ASP A 293 33.93 -12.64 16.18
N GLY A 294 32.79 -11.98 15.89
CA GLY A 294 32.14 -11.03 16.80
C GLY A 294 32.81 -9.67 16.90
N GLN A 295 33.83 -9.39 16.08
CA GLN A 295 34.39 -8.04 15.97
C GLN A 295 33.42 -7.14 15.20
N PRO A 296 33.20 -5.89 15.64
CA PRO A 296 32.39 -4.95 14.90
C PRO A 296 33.12 -4.60 13.59
N SER A 297 32.58 -5.02 12.45
CA SER A 297 32.97 -4.43 11.17
C SER A 297 32.24 -3.10 11.04
N GLY A 298 33.03 -2.02 10.98
CA GLY A 298 32.51 -0.66 10.78
C GLY A 298 32.12 -0.37 9.33
N GLU A 299 32.22 -1.35 8.42
CA GLU A 299 32.02 -1.13 7.00
C GLU A 299 30.58 -1.43 6.58
N LEU A 300 29.85 -0.36 6.23
CA LEU A 300 28.50 -0.44 5.65
C LEU A 300 28.61 -0.73 4.15
N VAL A 301 28.04 -1.85 3.71
CA VAL A 301 27.99 -2.19 2.28
C VAL A 301 26.59 -1.93 1.74
N ALA A 302 26.49 -1.18 0.65
CA ALA A 302 25.21 -0.90 0.03
C ALA A 302 24.55 -2.21 -0.45
N LEU A 303 23.25 -2.39 -0.16
CA LEU A 303 22.50 -3.58 -0.58
C LEU A 303 22.50 -3.75 -2.10
N ARG A 304 22.56 -2.64 -2.83
CA ARG A 304 22.69 -2.56 -4.28
C ARG A 304 23.54 -1.35 -4.66
N PRO A 305 24.13 -1.32 -5.87
CA PRO A 305 24.77 -0.12 -6.39
C PRO A 305 23.81 1.08 -6.35
N LEU A 306 24.16 2.10 -5.57
CA LEU A 306 23.34 3.30 -5.42
C LEU A 306 23.61 4.28 -6.56
N LEU A 307 22.54 4.73 -7.20
CA LEU A 307 22.58 5.81 -8.18
C LEU A 307 22.69 7.16 -7.49
N LYS A 308 23.48 8.06 -8.09
CA LYS A 308 23.58 9.44 -7.63
C LYS A 308 22.34 10.21 -8.09
N LEU A 309 21.64 10.82 -7.16
CA LEU A 309 20.50 11.67 -7.48
C LEU A 309 20.95 12.88 -8.35
N PRO A 310 20.24 13.21 -9.43
CA PRO A 310 20.64 14.26 -10.37
C PRO A 310 20.65 15.64 -9.71
N LYS A 311 21.80 16.35 -9.70
CA LYS A 311 21.99 17.68 -9.05
C LYS A 311 20.94 18.74 -9.42
N HIS A 312 20.44 18.72 -10.65
CA HIS A 312 19.38 19.61 -11.09
C HIS A 312 18.34 18.75 -11.83
N PRO A 313 17.26 18.30 -11.17
CA PRO A 313 16.20 17.57 -11.85
C PRO A 313 15.43 18.55 -12.74
N THR A 314 15.59 18.43 -14.06
CA THR A 314 15.01 19.35 -15.07
C THR A 314 13.87 18.74 -15.89
N LYS A 315 13.51 17.48 -15.64
CA LYS A 315 12.44 16.80 -16.37
C LYS A 315 11.08 17.20 -15.79
N SER A 316 10.11 17.48 -16.65
CA SER A 316 8.80 17.98 -16.22
C SER A 316 7.65 17.46 -17.06
N ARG A 317 7.89 16.51 -17.95
CA ARG A 317 6.87 15.99 -18.85
C ARG A 317 5.77 15.29 -18.05
N LEU A 318 4.52 15.60 -18.34
CA LEU A 318 3.39 14.81 -17.85
C LEU A 318 3.28 13.50 -18.63
N PHE A 319 2.79 12.43 -17.99
CA PHE A 319 2.66 11.15 -18.69
C PHE A 319 1.63 11.23 -19.83
N ARG A 320 0.56 12.02 -19.67
CA ARG A 320 -0.41 12.30 -20.74
C ARG A 320 0.25 12.81 -22.02
N GLU A 321 1.32 13.61 -21.92
CA GLU A 321 2.05 14.13 -23.07
C GLU A 321 2.81 13.02 -23.81
N VAL A 322 3.26 11.98 -23.10
CA VAL A 322 3.84 10.77 -23.70
C VAL A 322 2.78 10.04 -24.51
N VAL A 323 1.60 9.86 -23.93
CA VAL A 323 0.50 9.15 -24.60
C VAL A 323 -0.01 9.94 -25.81
N GLN A 324 -0.18 11.25 -25.70
CA GLN A 324 -0.54 12.10 -26.83
C GLN A 324 0.48 12.04 -27.97
N SER A 325 1.79 12.03 -27.67
CA SER A 325 2.80 11.84 -28.72
C SER A 325 2.69 10.48 -29.40
N ARG A 326 2.35 9.41 -28.67
CA ARG A 326 2.14 8.09 -29.25
C ARG A 326 0.89 8.04 -30.13
N ILE A 327 -0.20 8.66 -29.69
CA ILE A 327 -1.44 8.78 -30.48
C ILE A 327 -1.16 9.55 -31.78
N LYS A 328 -0.47 10.70 -31.71
CA LYS A 328 -0.09 11.47 -32.89
C LYS A 328 0.77 10.67 -33.87
N ALA A 329 1.77 9.95 -33.37
CA ALA A 329 2.63 9.10 -34.20
C ALA A 329 1.83 7.99 -34.91
N VAL A 330 0.80 7.44 -34.28
CA VAL A 330 -0.14 6.50 -34.92
C VAL A 330 -1.01 7.23 -35.96
N GLY A 331 -1.51 8.42 -35.63
CA GLY A 331 -2.33 9.27 -36.50
C GLY A 331 -1.63 9.71 -37.80
N GLU A 332 -0.31 9.80 -37.79
CA GLU A 332 0.53 10.06 -38.98
C GLU A 332 0.71 8.82 -39.88
N GLY A 333 0.27 7.64 -39.42
CA GLY A 333 0.34 6.40 -40.17
C GLY A 333 -0.67 6.31 -41.32
N ALA A 334 -0.29 5.62 -42.41
CA ALA A 334 -1.12 5.47 -43.61
C ALA A 334 -2.51 4.85 -43.34
N ASN A 335 -2.62 4.01 -42.30
CA ASN A 335 -3.84 3.30 -41.91
C ASN A 335 -4.57 3.93 -40.72
N ALA A 336 -4.22 5.15 -40.33
CA ALA A 336 -4.81 5.82 -39.17
C ALA A 336 -6.31 6.09 -39.35
N SER A 337 -7.10 5.80 -38.32
CA SER A 337 -8.52 6.12 -38.27
C SER A 337 -8.77 7.64 -38.25
N PRO A 338 -9.97 8.13 -38.63
CA PRO A 338 -10.31 9.55 -38.55
C PRO A 338 -10.26 10.15 -37.14
N VAL A 339 -10.32 9.31 -36.10
CA VAL A 339 -10.19 9.72 -34.68
C VAL A 339 -8.72 9.87 -34.33
N GLU A 340 -7.87 8.93 -34.75
CA GLU A 340 -6.41 8.97 -34.56
C GLU A 340 -5.76 10.16 -35.26
N ARG A 341 -6.19 10.48 -36.48
CA ARG A 341 -5.71 11.66 -37.23
C ARG A 341 -6.06 12.99 -36.55
N ARG A 342 -7.13 13.01 -35.75
CA ARG A 342 -7.51 14.17 -34.93
C ARG A 342 -6.66 14.27 -33.66
N GLY A 343 -5.92 13.24 -33.29
CA GLY A 343 -4.99 13.24 -32.16
C GLY A 343 -5.67 13.30 -30.79
N ALA A 344 -6.98 13.09 -30.73
CA ALA A 344 -7.79 13.15 -29.52
C ALA A 344 -8.48 11.80 -29.34
N LEU A 345 -7.83 10.88 -28.62
CA LEU A 345 -8.62 9.95 -27.81
C LEU A 345 -8.84 10.64 -26.47
N GLU A 346 -10.08 10.59 -25.99
CA GLU A 346 -10.43 10.73 -24.58
C GLU A 346 -9.84 9.51 -23.83
N VAL A 347 -8.53 9.35 -23.84
CA VAL A 347 -7.89 8.47 -22.86
C VAL A 347 -7.89 9.29 -21.59
N ASP A 348 -8.77 8.92 -20.66
CA ASP A 348 -8.77 9.46 -19.30
C ASP A 348 -7.41 9.16 -18.66
N LEU A 349 -6.49 10.09 -18.88
CA LEU A 349 -5.16 10.20 -18.31
C LEU A 349 -5.06 11.69 -17.92
N ASP A 350 -5.59 11.96 -16.73
CA ASP A 350 -5.61 13.22 -15.97
C ASP A 350 -6.90 14.07 -16.07
N MET A 351 -7.61 14.18 -14.92
CA MET A 351 -8.15 15.42 -14.38
C MET A 351 -7.71 15.61 -12.93
#